data_AF-A0AAN4UE06-F1
#
_entry.id   AF-A0AAN4UE06-F1
#
_cell.length_a   1.000
_cell.length_b   1.000
_cell.length_c   1.000
_cell.angle_alpha   90.00
_cell.angle_beta   90.00
_cell.angle_gamma   90.00
#
_symmetry.space_group_name_H-M   'P 1'
#
loop_
_entity.id
_entity.type
_entity.pdbx_description
1 polymer ?
#
loop_
_entity_poly.entity_id
_entity_poly.type
_entity_poly.pdbx_seq_one_letter_code
_entity_poly.pdbx_strand_id
1 'polypeptide(L)'
;MHGFSSHAYSMINEDNERVWVKFYFRSQQGIQNLTDQEAETVNANTRESYQADLYNAIEQGKYPKWKMYIQVMTQEEANQLDYNSYGNYTDHKFMEEPAMQGGNVKNYDFREDDHDYYTQPGMLFRRMTKEQQLVLFENTARNMGNSTLQIKHRHINNCYQADPNYGEGVAKALGINLKDVDLAPTSPDSEKTNEEANARGYEDLNVPSEPAMPETAKDLGPEGRNRT
;
A
#
# COMPACT_ATOMS: atom_id res chain seq x y z
N MET A 1 -13.73 3.89 -10.81
CA MET A 1 -12.82 3.94 -9.64
C MET A 1 -13.42 4.76 -8.50
N HIS A 2 -13.10 4.46 -7.24
CA HIS A 2 -13.38 5.37 -6.12
C HIS A 2 -12.31 6.47 -6.03
N GLY A 3 -12.64 7.56 -5.35
CA GLY A 3 -11.68 8.59 -4.94
C GLY A 3 -11.61 8.68 -3.42
N PHE A 4 -10.40 8.88 -2.89
CA PHE A 4 -10.17 9.08 -1.46
C PHE A 4 -9.28 10.31 -1.31
N SER A 5 -9.55 11.16 -0.31
CA SER A 5 -8.69 12.32 -0.04
C SER A 5 -7.33 11.94 0.53
N SER A 6 -7.19 10.69 1.01
CA SER A 6 -6.04 10.11 1.70
C SER A 6 -5.72 10.79 3.04
N HIS A 7 -5.42 12.09 3.01
CA HIS A 7 -5.16 12.93 4.17
C HIS A 7 -6.39 13.13 5.04
N ALA A 8 -6.15 13.32 6.33
CA ALA A 8 -7.11 13.90 7.26
C ALA A 8 -7.08 15.43 7.12
N TYR A 9 -8.25 16.03 6.93
CA TYR A 9 -8.48 17.47 6.92
C TYR A 9 -9.23 17.88 8.17
N SER A 10 -9.40 19.18 8.39
CA SER A 10 -10.25 19.70 9.45
C SER A 10 -11.41 20.52 8.89
N MET A 11 -12.60 20.38 9.48
CA MET A 11 -13.71 21.32 9.30
C MET A 11 -13.99 22.05 10.61
N ILE A 12 -14.49 23.27 10.51
CA ILE A 12 -14.82 24.14 11.63
C ILE A 12 -16.30 24.56 11.49
N ASN A 13 -17.09 24.40 12.55
CA ASN A 13 -18.50 24.80 12.58
C ASN A 13 -18.69 26.28 12.97
N GLU A 14 -19.94 26.74 13.03
CA GLU A 14 -20.28 28.14 13.38
C GLU A 14 -19.85 28.52 14.81
N ASP A 15 -19.76 27.54 15.71
CA ASP A 15 -19.29 27.68 17.09
C ASP A 15 -17.74 27.63 17.22
N ASN A 16 -17.04 27.62 16.09
CA ASN A 16 -15.58 27.52 15.99
C ASN A 16 -14.99 26.22 16.56
N GLU A 17 -15.78 25.14 16.60
CA GLU A 17 -15.35 23.81 17.00
C GLU A 17 -14.75 23.04 15.82
N ARG A 18 -13.60 22.39 16.04
CA ARG A 18 -12.89 21.61 15.04
C ARG A 18 -13.31 20.14 15.07
N VAL A 19 -13.56 19.57 13.88
CA VAL A 19 -13.63 18.13 13.64
C VAL A 19 -12.63 17.71 12.55
N TRP A 20 -12.10 16.50 12.66
CA TRP A 20 -11.28 15.88 11.62
C TRP A 20 -12.16 15.15 10.62
N VAL A 21 -11.81 15.26 9.34
CA VAL A 21 -12.58 14.67 8.25
C VAL A 21 -11.71 14.00 7.20
N LYS A 22 -12.21 12.89 6.65
CA LYS A 22 -11.71 12.30 5.40
C LYS A 22 -12.84 12.27 4.37
N PHE A 23 -12.51 12.56 3.12
CA PHE A 23 -13.48 12.59 2.02
C PHE A 23 -13.37 11.34 1.15
N TYR A 24 -14.54 10.78 0.81
CA TYR A 24 -14.66 9.56 0.04
C TYR A 24 -15.63 9.78 -1.12
N PHE A 25 -15.21 9.44 -2.34
CA PHE A 25 -16.02 9.54 -3.54
C PHE A 25 -16.29 8.13 -4.05
N ARG A 26 -17.49 7.60 -3.79
CA ARG A 26 -17.90 6.29 -4.26
C ARG A 26 -18.50 6.40 -5.65
N SER A 27 -17.86 5.75 -6.62
CA SER A 27 -18.38 5.68 -8.01
C SER A 27 -19.73 5.00 -8.04
N GLN A 28 -20.66 5.57 -8.79
CA GLN A 28 -21.99 4.99 -9.02
C GLN A 28 -22.01 4.05 -10.24
N GLN A 29 -20.90 3.90 -10.95
CA GLN A 29 -20.75 3.01 -12.12
C GLN A 29 -20.31 1.59 -11.71
N GLY A 30 -19.95 1.40 -10.44
CA GLY A 30 -19.29 0.19 -9.94
C GLY A 30 -17.77 0.26 -10.07
N ILE A 31 -17.09 -0.70 -9.43
CA ILE A 31 -15.65 -0.90 -9.60
C ILE A 31 -15.44 -1.94 -10.67
N GLN A 32 -14.57 -1.60 -11.63
CA GLN A 32 -14.07 -2.50 -12.65
C GLN A 32 -12.57 -2.31 -12.75
N ASN A 33 -11.86 -3.43 -12.82
CA ASN A 33 -10.41 -3.51 -12.94
C ASN A 33 -10.04 -4.35 -14.17
N LEU A 34 -8.85 -4.12 -14.69
CA LEU A 34 -8.21 -4.92 -15.74
C LEU A 34 -7.16 -5.83 -15.10
N THR A 35 -6.95 -7.02 -15.65
CA THR A 35 -5.73 -7.80 -15.37
C THR A 35 -4.53 -7.18 -16.07
N ASP A 36 -3.32 -7.56 -15.68
CA ASP A 36 -2.10 -7.10 -16.39
C ASP A 36 -2.16 -7.43 -17.88
N GLN A 37 -2.66 -8.62 -18.26
CA GLN A 37 -2.74 -9.06 -19.66
C GLN A 37 -3.78 -8.28 -20.47
N GLU A 38 -4.93 -7.96 -19.87
CA GLU A 38 -5.92 -7.09 -20.53
C GLU A 38 -5.40 -5.66 -20.64
N ALA A 39 -4.76 -5.13 -19.59
CA ALA A 39 -4.17 -3.80 -19.60
C ALA A 39 -3.09 -3.67 -20.67
N GLU A 40 -2.23 -4.70 -20.84
CA GLU A 40 -1.26 -4.78 -21.93
C GLU A 40 -1.95 -4.73 -23.30
N THR A 41 -3.01 -5.50 -23.49
CA THR A 41 -3.78 -5.53 -24.74
C THR A 41 -4.42 -4.17 -25.03
N VAL A 42 -5.00 -3.51 -24.02
CA VAL A 42 -5.59 -2.17 -24.16
C VAL A 42 -4.51 -1.16 -24.53
N ASN A 43 -3.38 -1.15 -23.81
CA ASN A 43 -2.28 -0.21 -24.02
C ASN A 43 -1.60 -0.41 -25.39
N ALA A 44 -1.51 -1.66 -25.87
CA ALA A 44 -0.99 -1.97 -27.20
C ALA A 44 -1.85 -1.34 -28.30
N ASN A 45 -3.18 -1.39 -28.15
CA ASN A 45 -4.14 -0.79 -29.07
C ASN A 45 -4.16 0.74 -28.98
N THR A 46 -4.27 1.29 -27.77
CA THR A 46 -4.27 2.75 -27.54
C THR A 46 -3.77 3.11 -26.15
N ARG A 47 -2.92 4.13 -26.08
CA ARG A 47 -2.38 4.67 -24.82
C ARG A 47 -3.35 5.69 -24.21
N GLU A 48 -4.36 6.10 -24.97
CA GLU A 48 -5.37 7.09 -24.60
C GLU A 48 -6.69 6.45 -24.15
N SER A 49 -6.68 5.16 -23.80
CA SER A 49 -7.88 4.37 -23.51
C SER A 49 -8.80 5.03 -22.48
N TYR A 50 -8.25 5.51 -21.36
CA TYR A 50 -9.02 6.15 -20.29
C TYR A 50 -9.53 7.55 -20.66
N GLN A 51 -8.74 8.32 -21.42
CA GLN A 51 -9.16 9.64 -21.90
C GLN A 51 -10.31 9.50 -22.90
N ALA A 52 -10.18 8.56 -23.84
CA ALA A 52 -11.21 8.25 -24.83
C ALA A 52 -12.48 7.73 -24.17
N ASP A 53 -12.39 6.84 -23.16
CA ASP A 53 -13.54 6.33 -22.41
C ASP A 53 -14.34 7.48 -21.76
N LEU A 54 -13.65 8.34 -21.01
CA LEU A 54 -14.29 9.49 -20.35
C LEU A 54 -14.92 10.46 -21.36
N TYR A 55 -14.19 10.83 -22.41
CA TYR A 55 -14.67 11.76 -23.43
C TYR A 55 -15.91 11.19 -24.13
N ASN A 56 -15.83 9.95 -24.61
CA ASN A 56 -16.93 9.31 -25.33
C ASN A 56 -18.15 9.09 -24.43
N ALA A 57 -17.97 8.78 -23.15
CA ALA A 57 -19.08 8.66 -22.20
C ALA A 57 -19.83 9.99 -22.06
N ILE A 58 -19.11 11.11 -21.95
CA ILE A 58 -19.69 12.46 -21.84
C ILE A 58 -20.43 12.83 -23.13
N GLU A 59 -19.82 12.62 -24.30
CA GLU A 59 -20.45 12.87 -25.61
C GLU A 59 -21.74 12.05 -25.81
N GLN A 60 -21.79 10.84 -25.27
CA GLN A 60 -22.97 9.97 -25.32
C GLN A 60 -24.03 10.30 -24.24
N GLY A 61 -23.84 11.35 -23.43
CA GLY A 61 -24.73 11.71 -22.33
C GLY A 61 -24.68 10.74 -21.13
N LYS A 62 -23.69 9.84 -21.08
CA LYS A 62 -23.45 8.90 -19.97
C LYS A 62 -22.54 9.55 -18.92
N TYR A 63 -23.05 10.60 -18.28
CA TYR A 63 -22.26 11.38 -17.33
C TYR A 63 -21.83 10.54 -16.12
N PRO A 64 -20.51 10.40 -15.85
CA PRO A 64 -20.06 9.67 -14.68
C PRO A 64 -20.38 10.44 -13.40
N LYS A 65 -20.71 9.69 -12.34
CA LYS A 65 -21.22 10.20 -11.08
C LYS A 65 -20.55 9.50 -9.91
N TRP A 66 -20.25 10.28 -8.88
CA TRP A 66 -19.77 9.82 -7.59
C TRP A 66 -20.68 10.33 -6.48
N LYS A 67 -20.88 9.51 -5.45
CA LYS A 67 -21.51 9.93 -4.20
C LYS A 67 -20.41 10.28 -3.21
N MET A 68 -20.41 11.52 -2.71
CA MET A 68 -19.47 11.98 -1.69
C MET A 68 -19.95 11.54 -0.30
N TYR A 69 -19.02 11.03 0.49
CA TYR A 69 -19.18 10.74 1.91
C TYR A 69 -18.08 11.45 2.70
N ILE A 70 -18.39 11.79 3.93
CA ILE A 70 -17.44 12.31 4.90
C ILE A 70 -17.38 11.35 6.08
N GLN A 71 -16.18 10.93 6.46
CA GLN A 71 -15.94 10.36 7.78
C GLN A 71 -15.58 11.53 8.69
N VAL A 72 -16.28 11.65 9.82
CA VAL A 72 -16.09 12.74 10.79
C VAL A 72 -15.58 12.12 12.08
N MET A 73 -14.64 12.80 12.74
CA MET A 73 -14.05 12.41 14.00
C MET A 73 -13.80 13.65 14.86
N THR A 74 -14.20 13.60 16.12
CA THR A 74 -13.92 14.66 17.08
C THR A 74 -12.45 14.67 17.48
N GLN A 75 -11.97 15.78 18.06
CA GLN A 75 -10.60 15.82 18.60
C GLN A 75 -10.38 14.79 19.72
N GLU A 76 -11.40 14.52 20.53
CA GLU A 76 -11.31 13.55 21.62
C GLU A 76 -11.16 12.12 21.09
N GLU A 77 -11.97 11.73 20.11
CA GLU A 77 -11.85 10.42 19.44
C GLU A 77 -10.50 10.27 18.73
N ALA A 78 -10.03 11.34 18.09
CA ALA A 78 -8.72 11.34 17.44
C ALA A 78 -7.57 11.10 18.43
N ASN A 79 -7.68 11.51 19.69
CA ASN A 79 -6.65 11.27 20.70
C ASN A 79 -6.67 9.82 21.25
N GLN A 80 -7.72 9.05 20.99
CA GLN A 80 -7.93 7.70 21.51
C GLN A 80 -7.55 6.59 20.51
N LEU A 81 -7.11 6.95 19.30
CA LEU A 81 -6.68 5.96 18.32
C LEU A 81 -5.25 5.50 18.61
N ASP A 82 -5.02 4.19 18.52
CA ASP A 82 -3.68 3.62 18.61
C ASP A 82 -2.87 3.86 17.32
N TYR A 83 -3.53 4.31 16.25
CA TYR A 83 -2.98 4.52 14.92
C TYR A 83 -2.96 6.01 14.58
N ASN A 84 -1.79 6.62 14.74
CA ASN A 84 -1.48 8.03 14.48
C ASN A 84 -2.50 9.04 15.03
N SER A 85 -2.35 9.30 16.33
CA SER A 85 -3.05 10.33 17.10
C SER A 85 -2.02 11.35 17.55
N TYR A 86 -1.69 12.34 16.71
CA TYR A 86 -0.66 13.34 17.03
C TYR A 86 -0.95 14.04 18.37
N GLY A 87 -0.33 13.52 19.43
CA GLY A 87 -0.23 14.17 20.73
C GLY A 87 0.57 15.45 20.54
N ASN A 88 -0.09 16.58 20.77
CA ASN A 88 0.35 17.94 20.45
C ASN A 88 1.58 18.42 21.28
N TYR A 89 2.72 17.71 21.17
CA TYR A 89 4.09 17.92 21.71
C TYR A 89 4.37 17.50 23.17
N THR A 90 5.50 16.80 23.39
CA THR A 90 6.53 17.15 24.40
C THR A 90 7.90 16.54 24.05
N ASP A 91 8.92 17.39 24.11
CA ASP A 91 10.30 17.25 23.62
C ASP A 91 11.23 16.54 24.65
N HIS A 92 12.50 16.35 24.23
CA HIS A 92 13.73 16.04 25.00
C HIS A 92 14.34 14.64 24.81
N LYS A 93 15.27 14.51 23.86
CA LYS A 93 16.42 13.58 23.98
C LYS A 93 17.68 14.42 24.08
N PHE A 94 18.06 14.75 25.32
CA PHE A 94 19.11 15.70 25.70
C PHE A 94 20.31 15.86 24.71
N MET A 95 20.52 17.12 24.26
CA MET A 95 21.76 17.73 23.68
C MET A 95 21.95 17.57 22.15
N GLU A 96 21.52 18.48 21.27
CA GLU A 96 21.93 19.87 20.92
C GLU A 96 23.09 20.00 19.90
N GLU A 97 22.73 20.37 18.66
CA GLU A 97 23.56 21.11 17.69
C GLU A 97 22.89 22.50 17.49
N PRO A 98 23.66 23.60 17.29
CA PRO A 98 23.13 24.95 17.38
C PRO A 98 22.13 25.30 16.25
N ALA A 99 21.07 26.02 16.62
CA ALA A 99 19.97 26.37 15.74
C ALA A 99 20.37 27.37 14.64
N MET A 100 20.09 27.04 13.37
CA MET A 100 20.14 28.00 12.26
C MET A 100 18.87 28.87 12.22
N GLN A 101 19.04 30.13 11.78
CA GLN A 101 18.11 31.27 11.93
C GLN A 101 16.77 31.16 11.14
N GLY A 102 16.42 29.99 10.61
CA GLY A 102 15.29 29.78 9.68
C GLY A 102 14.12 28.94 10.20
N GLY A 103 14.12 28.55 11.48
CA GLY A 103 13.12 27.66 12.06
C GLY A 103 13.56 26.19 12.08
N ASN A 104 13.10 25.47 13.09
CA ASN A 104 13.57 24.13 13.44
C ASN A 104 13.07 23.09 12.42
N VAL A 105 13.90 22.66 11.48
CA VAL A 105 13.69 21.40 10.77
C VAL A 105 14.63 20.37 11.40
N LYS A 106 14.08 19.49 12.25
CA LYS A 106 14.78 18.34 12.86
C LYS A 106 14.56 17.08 12.01
N ASN A 107 15.49 16.13 12.03
CA ASN A 107 15.20 14.75 11.59
C ASN A 107 14.29 14.11 12.64
N TYR A 108 13.10 13.69 12.22
CA TYR A 108 12.07 13.10 13.08
C TYR A 108 11.94 11.61 12.71
N ASP A 109 12.13 10.72 13.68
CA ASP A 109 11.92 9.28 13.47
C ASP A 109 10.49 8.90 13.83
N PHE A 110 9.62 8.86 12.82
CA PHE A 110 8.21 8.50 12.97
C PHE A 110 7.99 7.08 13.53
N ARG A 111 9.02 6.23 13.50
CA ARG A 111 8.96 4.82 13.92
C ARG A 111 8.85 4.65 15.42
N GLU A 112 9.28 5.64 16.21
CA GLU A 112 9.09 5.64 17.66
C GLU A 112 7.62 5.90 18.02
N ASP A 113 6.91 6.66 17.18
CA ASP A 113 5.53 7.09 17.41
C ASP A 113 4.49 6.13 16.81
N ASP A 114 4.77 5.54 15.64
CA ASP A 114 3.93 4.53 15.01
C ASP A 114 4.79 3.48 14.29
N HIS A 115 4.66 2.23 14.75
CA HIS A 115 5.35 1.07 14.20
C HIS A 115 4.40 -0.08 13.85
N ASP A 116 3.08 0.18 13.75
CA ASP A 116 2.13 -0.83 13.25
C ASP A 116 2.04 -0.79 11.72
N TYR A 117 3.05 -1.37 11.08
CA TYR A 117 3.15 -1.43 9.62
C TYR A 117 2.27 -2.53 9.00
N TYR A 118 1.84 -3.51 9.77
CA TYR A 118 1.40 -4.81 9.25
C TYR A 118 -0.08 -5.12 9.50
N THR A 119 -0.71 -4.49 10.51
CA THR A 119 -2.13 -4.74 10.82
C THR A 119 -3.05 -4.34 9.68
N GLN A 120 -2.92 -3.12 9.15
CA GLN A 120 -3.83 -2.64 8.09
C GLN A 120 -3.68 -3.43 6.77
N PRO A 121 -2.45 -3.71 6.26
CA PRO A 121 -2.28 -4.58 5.11
C PRO A 121 -2.84 -5.99 5.33
N GLY A 122 -2.63 -6.57 6.52
CA GLY A 122 -3.19 -7.88 6.87
C GLY A 122 -4.72 -7.88 6.88
N MET A 123 -5.36 -6.86 7.45
CA MET A 123 -6.82 -6.70 7.42
C MET A 123 -7.36 -6.58 6.01
N LEU A 124 -6.68 -5.81 5.14
CA LEU A 124 -7.06 -5.69 3.73
C LEU A 124 -6.96 -7.04 3.01
N PHE A 125 -5.84 -7.74 3.17
CA PHE A 125 -5.61 -9.05 2.58
C PHE A 125 -6.69 -10.07 2.99
N ARG A 126 -7.05 -10.11 4.27
CA ARG A 126 -8.11 -10.99 4.79
C ARG A 126 -9.52 -10.66 4.27
N ARG A 127 -9.74 -9.45 3.76
CA ARG A 127 -11.01 -9.03 3.15
C ARG A 127 -11.13 -9.36 1.65
N MET A 128 -10.01 -9.72 1.01
CA MET A 128 -9.98 -10.10 -0.40
C MET A 128 -10.62 -11.47 -0.65
N THR A 129 -11.19 -11.67 -1.84
CA THR A 129 -11.57 -13.00 -2.33
C THR A 129 -10.34 -13.84 -2.66
N LYS A 130 -10.50 -15.15 -2.87
CA LYS A 130 -9.38 -16.03 -3.24
C LYS A 130 -8.79 -15.66 -4.59
N GLU A 131 -9.63 -15.23 -5.52
CA GLU A 131 -9.25 -14.76 -6.83
C GLU A 131 -8.46 -13.43 -6.74
N GLN A 132 -8.90 -12.49 -5.89
CA GLN A 132 -8.16 -11.25 -5.64
C GLN A 132 -6.81 -11.49 -4.96
N GLN A 133 -6.74 -12.44 -4.01
CA GLN A 133 -5.49 -12.86 -3.40
C GLN A 133 -4.54 -13.45 -4.44
N LEU A 134 -5.05 -14.29 -5.35
CA LEU A 134 -4.26 -14.87 -6.44
C LEU A 134 -3.71 -13.80 -7.38
N VAL A 135 -4.56 -12.86 -7.81
CA VAL A 135 -4.13 -11.71 -8.64
C VAL A 135 -3.07 -10.89 -7.92
N LEU A 136 -3.23 -10.62 -6.62
CA LEU A 136 -2.24 -9.90 -5.83
C LEU A 136 -0.87 -10.60 -5.84
N PHE A 137 -0.83 -11.92 -5.58
CA PHE A 137 0.42 -12.67 -5.55
C PHE A 137 1.13 -12.65 -6.91
N GLU A 138 0.39 -12.87 -7.98
CA GLU A 138 0.95 -12.92 -9.33
C GLU A 138 1.36 -11.55 -9.86
N ASN A 139 0.57 -10.51 -9.60
CA ASN A 139 0.94 -9.13 -9.92
C ASN A 139 2.23 -8.75 -9.19
N THR A 140 2.35 -9.09 -7.90
CA THR A 140 3.58 -8.89 -7.14
C THR A 140 4.73 -9.63 -7.82
N ALA A 141 4.59 -10.92 -8.09
CA ALA A 141 5.65 -11.74 -8.70
C ALA A 141 6.16 -11.18 -10.04
N ARG A 142 5.25 -10.75 -10.93
CA ARG A 142 5.59 -10.12 -12.21
C ARG A 142 6.32 -8.79 -12.01
N ASN A 143 5.84 -7.94 -11.10
CA ASN A 143 6.45 -6.63 -10.85
C ASN A 143 7.78 -6.69 -10.08
N MET A 144 8.05 -7.78 -9.35
CA MET A 144 9.37 -8.00 -8.77
C MET A 144 10.44 -8.24 -9.84
N GLY A 145 10.06 -8.68 -11.05
CA GLY A 145 10.94 -8.77 -12.21
C GLY A 145 12.25 -9.49 -11.90
N ASN A 146 13.36 -8.89 -12.35
CA ASN A 146 14.72 -9.39 -12.14
C ASN A 146 15.39 -8.87 -10.85
N SER A 147 14.61 -8.37 -9.88
CA SER A 147 15.12 -7.97 -8.57
C SER A 147 15.92 -9.11 -7.94
N THR A 148 16.91 -8.77 -7.10
CA THR A 148 17.76 -9.77 -6.46
C THR A 148 16.95 -10.68 -5.53
N LEU A 149 17.45 -11.90 -5.27
CA LEU A 149 16.79 -12.83 -4.35
C LEU A 149 16.69 -12.22 -2.94
N GLN A 150 17.66 -11.41 -2.53
CA GLN A 150 17.61 -10.69 -1.26
C GLN A 150 16.38 -9.78 -1.15
N ILE A 151 16.07 -9.03 -2.21
CA ILE A 151 14.88 -8.15 -2.26
C ILE A 151 13.59 -9.00 -2.24
N LYS A 152 13.56 -10.08 -3.01
CA LYS A 152 12.44 -11.02 -3.06
C LYS A 152 12.15 -11.65 -1.69
N HIS A 153 13.18 -12.13 -1.00
CA HIS A 153 13.08 -12.72 0.35
C HIS A 153 12.60 -11.68 1.37
N ARG A 154 13.14 -10.46 1.33
CA ARG A 154 12.71 -9.37 2.21
C ARG A 154 11.24 -9.01 2.01
N HIS A 155 10.80 -8.95 0.76
CA HIS A 155 9.39 -8.69 0.45
C HIS A 155 8.47 -9.80 0.95
N ILE A 156 8.85 -11.08 0.75
CA ILE A 156 8.12 -12.23 1.28
C ILE A 156 7.98 -12.14 2.80
N ASN A 157 9.07 -11.83 3.52
CA ASN A 157 9.00 -11.68 4.99
C ASN A 157 8.03 -10.56 5.38
N ASN A 158 8.11 -9.38 4.76
CA ASN A 158 7.18 -8.28 5.06
C ASN A 158 5.70 -8.67 4.80
N CYS A 159 5.42 -9.41 3.72
CA CYS A 159 4.09 -9.96 3.48
C CYS A 159 3.68 -10.97 4.56
N TYR A 160 4.61 -11.81 5.02
CA TYR A 160 4.39 -12.80 6.08
C TYR A 160 4.05 -12.14 7.43
N GLN A 161 4.71 -11.03 7.77
CA GLN A 161 4.40 -10.25 8.98
C GLN A 161 2.97 -9.67 8.95
N ALA A 162 2.45 -9.33 7.75
CA ALA A 162 1.07 -8.87 7.59
C ALA A 162 0.03 -10.00 7.70
N ASP A 163 0.30 -11.14 7.06
CA ASP A 163 -0.47 -12.38 7.18
C ASP A 163 0.38 -13.57 6.68
N PRO A 164 0.46 -14.70 7.41
CA PRO A 164 1.22 -15.85 6.96
C PRO A 164 0.82 -16.36 5.56
N ASN A 165 -0.48 -16.37 5.24
CA ASN A 165 -0.96 -16.81 3.93
C ASN A 165 -0.58 -15.82 2.82
N TYR A 166 -0.37 -14.54 3.16
CA TYR A 166 0.09 -13.56 2.20
C TYR A 166 1.56 -13.84 1.84
N GLY A 167 2.43 -14.01 2.83
CA GLY A 167 3.82 -14.39 2.61
C GLY A 167 3.96 -15.70 1.81
N GLU A 168 3.20 -16.73 2.20
CA GLU A 168 3.17 -18.02 1.49
C GLU A 168 2.71 -17.90 0.04
N GLY A 169 1.66 -17.11 -0.22
CA GLY A 169 1.13 -16.89 -1.56
C GLY A 169 2.13 -16.21 -2.49
N VAL A 170 2.81 -15.17 -1.99
CA VAL A 170 3.85 -14.45 -2.74
C VAL A 170 5.07 -15.33 -2.99
N ALA A 171 5.53 -16.08 -1.97
CA ALA A 171 6.65 -17.02 -2.12
C ALA A 171 6.36 -18.07 -3.20
N LYS A 172 5.15 -18.65 -3.18
CA LYS A 172 4.69 -19.61 -4.19
C LYS A 172 4.65 -18.99 -5.59
N ALA A 173 4.13 -17.78 -5.75
CA ALA A 173 4.07 -17.10 -7.04
C ALA A 173 5.45 -16.76 -7.61
N LEU A 174 6.43 -16.50 -6.74
CA LEU A 174 7.83 -16.28 -7.11
C LEU A 174 8.63 -17.59 -7.34
N GLY A 175 8.06 -18.76 -7.04
CA GLY A 175 8.77 -20.04 -7.09
C GLY A 175 9.84 -20.19 -6.00
N ILE A 176 9.73 -19.44 -4.91
CA ILE A 176 10.69 -19.45 -3.79
C ILE A 176 10.13 -20.35 -2.68
N ASN A 177 10.96 -21.27 -2.18
CA ASN A 177 10.59 -22.09 -1.04
C ASN A 177 10.67 -21.25 0.24
N LEU A 178 9.57 -21.16 0.98
CA LEU A 178 9.47 -20.35 2.19
C LEU A 178 10.54 -20.71 3.24
N LYS A 179 11.00 -21.96 3.26
CA LYS A 179 12.06 -22.42 4.18
C LYS A 179 13.40 -21.72 3.96
N ASP A 180 13.62 -21.16 2.77
CA ASP A 180 14.85 -20.46 2.39
C ASP A 180 14.75 -18.96 2.72
N VAL A 181 13.60 -18.49 3.23
CA VAL A 181 13.34 -17.11 3.61
C VAL A 181 13.53 -16.94 5.12
N ASP A 182 14.32 -15.94 5.52
CA ASP A 182 14.39 -15.53 6.91
C ASP A 182 13.10 -14.79 7.29
N LEU A 183 12.27 -15.45 8.11
CA LEU A 183 10.99 -14.94 8.59
C LEU A 183 11.09 -14.25 9.96
N ALA A 184 12.30 -13.95 10.42
CA ALA A 184 12.49 -13.17 11.64
C ALA A 184 11.71 -11.84 11.55
N PRO A 185 11.05 -11.41 12.65
CA PRO A 185 10.34 -10.15 12.67
C PRO A 185 11.25 -9.00 12.22
N THR A 186 10.75 -8.18 11.30
CA THR A 186 11.48 -6.98 10.88
C THR A 186 11.51 -6.00 12.05
N SER A 187 12.70 -5.65 12.53
CA SER A 187 12.84 -4.60 13.54
C SER A 187 12.37 -3.25 12.97
N PRO A 188 11.71 -2.39 13.77
CA PRO A 188 11.31 -1.06 13.34
C PRO A 188 12.51 -0.21 12.88
N ASP A 189 13.70 -0.40 13.45
CA ASP A 189 14.91 0.33 13.06
C ASP A 189 15.41 -0.11 11.68
N SER A 190 15.06 0.66 10.66
CA SER A 190 15.42 0.33 9.28
C SER A 190 16.91 0.51 8.98
N GLU A 191 17.64 1.37 9.69
CA GLU A 191 19.05 1.63 9.33
C GLU A 191 19.93 0.48 9.79
N LYS A 192 19.89 0.17 11.08
CA LYS A 192 20.68 -0.93 11.65
C LYS A 192 20.29 -2.29 11.07
N THR A 193 18.98 -2.54 10.88
CA THR A 193 18.51 -3.80 10.30
C THR A 193 18.89 -3.91 8.81
N ASN A 194 18.89 -2.81 8.06
CA ASN A 194 19.38 -2.82 6.68
C ASN A 194 20.90 -3.03 6.63
N GLU A 195 21.66 -2.37 7.50
CA GLU A 195 23.11 -2.56 7.61
C GLU A 195 23.45 -4.00 7.97
N GLU A 196 22.80 -4.58 8.98
CA GLU A 196 22.96 -5.99 9.36
C GLU A 196 22.55 -6.93 8.23
N ALA A 197 21.41 -6.69 7.56
CA ALA A 197 20.95 -7.51 6.44
C ALA A 197 21.87 -7.40 5.21
N ASN A 198 22.50 -6.25 4.98
CA ASN A 198 23.48 -6.04 3.92
C ASN A 198 24.85 -6.62 4.30
N ALA A 199 25.21 -6.60 5.59
CA ALA A 199 26.46 -7.14 6.13
C ALA A 199 26.46 -8.66 6.27
N ARG A 200 25.28 -9.32 6.25
CA ARG A 200 25.16 -10.79 6.33
C ARG A 200 25.76 -11.57 5.15
N GLY A 201 26.36 -10.90 4.16
CA GLY A 201 27.24 -11.55 3.18
C GLY A 201 26.53 -12.51 2.23
N TYR A 202 25.24 -12.26 1.93
CA TYR A 202 24.48 -13.02 0.93
C TYR A 202 24.87 -12.63 -0.50
N GLU A 203 26.15 -12.77 -0.86
CA GLU A 203 26.64 -12.48 -2.21
C GLU A 203 25.90 -13.30 -3.28
N ASP A 204 25.46 -14.50 -2.91
CA ASP A 204 24.64 -15.41 -3.70
C ASP A 204 23.18 -14.96 -3.86
N LEU A 205 22.63 -14.18 -2.93
CA LEU A 205 21.28 -13.62 -3.03
C LEU A 205 21.26 -12.21 -3.65
N ASN A 206 22.42 -11.57 -3.77
CA ASN A 206 22.57 -10.23 -4.37
C ASN A 206 22.88 -10.29 -5.88
N VAL A 207 22.46 -11.36 -6.55
CA VAL A 207 22.49 -11.48 -8.01
C VAL A 207 21.09 -11.25 -8.58
N PRO A 208 20.96 -10.63 -9.77
CA PRO A 208 19.67 -10.55 -10.46
C PRO A 208 19.08 -11.95 -10.62
N SER A 209 17.80 -12.08 -10.33
CA SER A 209 17.09 -13.35 -10.49
C SER A 209 16.25 -13.36 -11.76
N GLU A 210 15.83 -14.53 -12.21
CA GLU A 210 14.91 -14.64 -13.33
C GLU A 210 13.52 -14.07 -12.95
N PRO A 211 12.87 -13.30 -13.83
CA PRO A 211 11.49 -12.85 -13.62
C PRO A 211 10.51 -14.02 -13.49
N ALA A 212 9.66 -13.96 -12.47
CA ALA A 212 8.55 -14.90 -12.33
C ALA A 212 7.38 -14.45 -13.21
N MET A 213 6.91 -15.34 -14.07
CA MET A 213 5.77 -15.08 -14.98
C MET A 213 4.64 -16.08 -14.73
N PRO A 214 4.03 -16.09 -13.52
CA PRO A 214 2.88 -16.95 -13.27
C PRO A 214 1.69 -16.48 -14.13
N GLU A 215 0.96 -17.45 -14.69
CA GLU A 215 -0.19 -17.21 -15.59
C GLU A 215 -1.51 -17.73 -15.01
N THR A 216 -1.56 -18.21 -13.77
CA THR A 216 -2.78 -18.86 -13.25
C THR A 216 -3.91 -17.88 -12.99
N ALA A 217 -3.61 -16.59 -12.81
CA ALA A 217 -4.63 -15.54 -12.70
C ALA A 217 -5.11 -14.98 -14.05
N LYS A 218 -4.46 -15.35 -15.17
CA LYS A 218 -4.70 -14.75 -16.50
C LYS A 218 -6.13 -14.93 -17.00
N ASP A 219 -6.73 -16.08 -16.71
CA ASP A 219 -8.07 -16.47 -17.17
C ASP A 219 -9.17 -16.14 -16.16
N LEU A 220 -8.86 -15.39 -15.09
CA LEU A 220 -9.85 -14.99 -14.10
C LEU A 220 -10.86 -14.00 -14.69
N GLY A 221 -12.13 -14.37 -14.62
CA GLY A 221 -13.23 -13.53 -15.07
C GLY A 221 -13.43 -12.26 -14.22
N PRO A 222 -14.20 -11.27 -14.71
CA PRO A 222 -14.43 -9.99 -14.03
C PRO A 222 -15.01 -10.10 -12.62
N GLU A 223 -15.85 -11.12 -12.36
CA GLU A 223 -16.48 -11.33 -11.05
C GLU A 223 -15.47 -11.72 -9.96
N GLY A 224 -14.35 -12.35 -10.33
CA GLY A 224 -13.30 -12.74 -9.37
C GLY A 224 -12.47 -11.56 -8.87
N ARG A 225 -12.43 -10.43 -9.61
CA ARG A 225 -11.55 -9.28 -9.31
C ARG A 225 -12.30 -8.02 -8.90
N ASN A 226 -13.53 -7.82 -9.38
CA ASN A 226 -14.31 -6.62 -9.14
C ASN A 226 -15.21 -6.78 -7.91
N ARG A 227 -15.15 -5.85 -6.95
CA ARG A 227 -16.09 -5.81 -5.81
C ARG A 227 -16.71 -4.41 -5.65
N THR A 228 -17.97 -4.36 -5.22
CA THR A 228 -18.82 -3.17 -5.09
C THR A 228 -18.40 -2.16 -4.03
#